data_AF-A0A4Z1A241-F1
#
_entry.id   AF-A0A4Z1A241-F1
#
_cell.length_a   1.000
_cell.length_b   1.000
_cell.length_c   1.000
_cell.angle_alpha   90.00
_cell.angle_beta   90.00
_cell.angle_gamma   90.00
#
_symmetry.space_group_name_H-M   'P 1'
#
loop_
_entity.id
_entity.type
_entity.pdbx_description
1 polymer ?
#
loop_
_entity_poly.entity_id
_entity_poly.type
_entity_poly.pdbx_seq_one_letter_code
_entity_poly.pdbx_strand_id
1 'polypeptide(L)'
;MRTILATITAFLLAGSLSAQTYTVFIHGKSDKNHNGVGTTDVNSYWGSSVNSVSGTRIFIGYDGTSDPRSYGSSRAQSNIATGLTNYCKGSNSCKIVCHSAGCYAIEYWLSNLGSTASAKGFNLTKVTALAAASGGSELANALNGITFGFGGNAMDKSLIVTTARGAFNHNNTGGVAVNHVPGYKGMFGASVILPGEDDYAVAYHSSCAYNRAGGLNKCQASLTQYEGLWPFGSNKTYNQYSGHYRAPSVSSTGLYLDHGQIKTEGWR
;
A
#
# COMPACT_ATOMS: atom_id res chain seq x y z
N MET A 1 67.30 -32.72 -0.03
CA MET A 1 66.13 -32.58 -0.94
C MET A 1 65.09 -33.62 -0.56
N ARG A 2 63.79 -33.27 -0.66
CA ARG A 2 62.57 -34.05 -0.33
C ARG A 2 61.89 -33.62 0.98
N THR A 3 61.46 -32.35 1.04
CA THR A 3 60.10 -31.85 0.73
C THR A 3 59.10 -32.22 1.83
N ILE A 4 58.93 -31.27 2.75
CA ILE A 4 57.89 -31.18 3.77
C ILE A 4 56.55 -31.00 3.04
N LEU A 5 55.66 -31.99 3.09
CA LEU A 5 54.26 -31.81 2.70
C LEU A 5 53.52 -31.17 3.88
N ALA A 6 53.48 -29.85 3.90
CA ALA A 6 52.54 -29.10 4.72
C ALA A 6 51.17 -29.16 4.05
N THR A 7 50.30 -30.06 4.50
CA THR A 7 48.87 -30.03 4.19
C THR A 7 48.24 -28.81 4.86
N ILE A 8 48.12 -27.72 4.11
CA ILE A 8 47.33 -26.54 4.49
C ILE A 8 45.86 -26.91 4.29
N THR A 9 45.20 -27.27 5.38
CA THR A 9 43.74 -27.40 5.44
C THR A 9 43.16 -25.98 5.48
N ALA A 10 42.86 -25.40 4.31
CA ALA A 10 42.12 -24.16 4.22
C ALA A 10 40.67 -24.41 4.66
N PHE A 11 40.37 -24.13 5.93
CA PHE A 11 39.00 -23.96 6.41
C PHE A 11 38.39 -22.73 5.71
N LEU A 12 37.73 -22.96 4.58
CA LEU A 12 36.78 -22.02 4.02
C LEU A 12 35.61 -21.93 5.00
N LEU A 13 35.63 -20.97 5.92
CA LEU A 13 34.41 -20.49 6.58
C LEU A 13 33.56 -19.84 5.49
N ALA A 14 32.80 -20.65 4.75
CA ALA A 14 31.65 -20.17 4.02
C ALA A 14 30.65 -19.66 5.07
N GLY A 15 30.71 -18.36 5.38
CA GLY A 15 29.66 -17.69 6.13
C GLY A 15 28.35 -17.96 5.40
N SER A 16 27.44 -18.70 6.04
CA SER A 16 26.13 -18.97 5.51
C SER A 16 25.42 -17.63 5.28
N LEU A 17 25.30 -17.21 4.03
CA LEU A 17 24.39 -16.14 3.61
C LEU A 17 22.97 -16.61 3.92
N SER A 18 22.49 -16.33 5.13
CA SER A 18 21.12 -16.61 5.51
C SER A 18 20.22 -15.63 4.79
N ALA A 19 19.30 -16.13 3.96
CA ALA A 19 18.21 -15.34 3.41
C ALA A 19 17.43 -14.68 4.56
N GLN A 20 17.24 -13.36 4.50
CA GLN A 20 16.37 -12.64 5.43
C GLN A 20 15.01 -12.38 4.79
N THR A 21 13.95 -12.44 5.61
CA THR A 21 12.62 -11.98 5.22
C THR A 21 12.33 -10.68 5.96
N TYR A 22 12.23 -9.58 5.22
CA TYR A 22 11.92 -8.26 5.75
C TYR A 22 10.42 -7.98 5.69
N THR A 23 9.93 -7.23 6.68
CA THR A 23 8.65 -6.53 6.57
C THR A 23 8.92 -5.09 6.22
N VAL A 24 8.49 -4.66 5.04
CA VAL A 24 8.67 -3.29 4.57
C VAL A 24 7.38 -2.50 4.82
N PHE A 25 7.48 -1.44 5.61
CA PHE A 25 6.37 -0.55 5.97
C PHE A 25 6.44 0.75 5.16
N ILE A 26 5.39 1.05 4.41
CA ILE A 26 5.28 2.25 3.57
C ILE A 26 4.13 3.11 4.08
N HIS A 27 4.46 4.23 4.72
CA HIS A 27 3.44 5.12 5.27
C HIS A 27 2.63 5.83 4.18
N GLY A 28 1.46 6.35 4.54
CA GLY A 28 0.63 7.16 3.66
C GLY A 28 0.60 8.64 4.04
N LYS A 29 -0.51 9.32 3.69
CA LYS A 29 -0.70 10.74 3.95
C LYS A 29 -0.44 11.07 5.42
N SER A 30 0.28 12.17 5.64
CA SER A 30 0.59 12.73 6.94
C SER A 30 0.93 14.21 6.79
N ASP A 31 0.62 15.02 7.80
CA ASP A 31 1.03 16.43 7.84
C ASP A 31 2.49 16.59 8.27
N LYS A 32 3.18 15.48 8.57
CA LYS A 32 4.60 15.43 8.91
C LYS A 32 5.40 14.82 7.76
N ASN A 33 6.65 15.26 7.64
CA ASN A 33 7.62 14.60 6.78
C ASN A 33 8.17 13.35 7.47
N HIS A 34 8.03 12.18 6.86
CA HIS A 34 8.53 10.91 7.38
C HIS A 34 9.76 10.41 6.61
N ASN A 35 10.44 11.25 5.84
CA ASN A 35 11.55 10.87 4.96
C ASN A 35 12.62 10.02 5.65
N GLY A 36 12.87 8.85 5.08
CA GLY A 36 13.91 7.94 5.54
C GLY A 36 13.71 6.55 4.96
N VAL A 37 14.80 5.81 4.78
CA VAL A 37 14.78 4.41 4.35
C VAL A 37 15.69 3.64 5.30
N GLY A 38 15.17 2.63 6.00
CA GLY A 38 15.96 1.84 6.93
C GLY A 38 15.14 1.29 8.09
N THR A 39 15.74 1.08 9.25
CA THR A 39 15.09 0.42 10.40
C THR A 39 14.36 1.37 11.35
N THR A 40 14.33 2.67 11.04
CA THR A 40 13.76 3.70 11.90
C THR A 40 12.41 4.18 11.37
N ASP A 41 11.36 4.09 12.19
CA ASP A 41 10.06 4.72 11.93
C ASP A 41 10.13 6.22 12.23
N VAL A 42 10.53 6.99 11.22
CA VAL A 42 10.71 8.45 11.31
C VAL A 42 9.39 9.09 11.73
N ASN A 43 9.42 9.96 12.75
CA ASN A 43 8.24 10.63 13.31
C ASN A 43 7.12 9.68 13.77
N SER A 44 7.47 8.42 14.05
CA SER A 44 6.57 7.41 14.65
C SER A 44 5.25 7.26 13.89
N TYR A 45 5.31 7.18 12.55
CA TYR A 45 4.08 7.02 11.75
C TYR A 45 3.34 5.75 12.16
N TRP A 46 4.08 4.65 12.29
CA TRP A 46 3.54 3.35 12.63
C TRP A 46 3.48 3.10 14.14
N GLY A 47 4.36 3.76 14.89
CA GLY A 47 4.39 3.68 16.35
C GLY A 47 4.66 2.25 16.84
N SER A 48 4.06 1.87 17.98
CA SER A 48 4.28 0.54 18.56
C SER A 48 3.59 -0.61 17.82
N SER A 49 2.69 -0.32 16.87
CA SER A 49 1.91 -1.35 16.18
C SER A 49 2.77 -2.38 15.44
N VAL A 50 3.93 -1.96 14.96
CA VAL A 50 4.89 -2.79 14.20
C VAL A 50 5.70 -3.72 15.09
N ASN A 51 5.59 -3.63 16.41
CA ASN A 51 6.22 -4.57 17.33
C ASN A 51 5.52 -5.94 17.32
N SER A 52 4.28 -6.00 16.84
CA SER A 52 3.56 -7.25 16.62
C SER A 52 4.11 -8.07 15.44
N VAL A 53 4.96 -7.47 14.60
CA VAL A 53 5.52 -8.12 13.42
C VAL A 53 6.90 -8.70 13.73
N SER A 54 7.03 -10.01 13.59
CA SER A 54 8.28 -10.73 13.74
C SER A 54 9.29 -10.42 12.62
N GLY A 55 10.57 -10.44 12.95
CA GLY A 55 11.66 -10.27 12.00
C GLY A 55 12.11 -8.81 11.82
N THR A 56 13.00 -8.59 10.86
CA THR A 56 13.56 -7.26 10.62
C THR A 56 12.55 -6.40 9.86
N ARG A 57 12.36 -5.17 10.35
CA ARG A 57 11.38 -4.21 9.84
C ARG A 57 12.12 -3.08 9.16
N ILE A 58 11.69 -2.78 7.94
CA ILE A 58 12.23 -1.69 7.13
C ILE A 58 11.10 -0.69 6.93
N PHE A 59 11.38 0.58 7.15
CA PHE A 59 10.47 1.68 6.94
C PHE A 59 10.92 2.42 5.69
N ILE A 60 9.97 2.66 4.80
CA ILE A 60 10.13 3.52 3.63
C ILE A 60 9.23 4.72 3.86
N GLY A 61 9.89 5.78 4.28
CA GLY A 61 9.38 7.07 4.65
C GLY A 61 9.60 8.13 3.58
N TYR A 62 8.72 9.10 3.42
CA TYR A 62 8.77 10.22 2.49
C TYR A 62 7.96 11.42 3.04
N ASP A 63 7.93 12.53 2.32
CA ASP A 63 7.12 13.69 2.69
C ASP A 63 5.62 13.37 2.55
N GLY A 64 4.91 13.25 3.67
CA GLY A 64 3.48 12.87 3.71
C GLY A 64 2.53 13.88 3.05
N THR A 65 3.02 15.07 2.68
CA THR A 65 2.27 16.12 1.98
C THR A 65 2.57 16.16 0.46
N SER A 66 3.53 15.35 0.01
CA SER A 66 3.95 15.27 -1.39
C SER A 66 3.11 14.31 -2.23
N ASP A 67 3.08 14.51 -3.55
CA ASP A 67 2.48 13.54 -4.47
C ASP A 67 3.22 12.18 -4.37
N PRO A 68 2.52 11.07 -4.02
CA PRO A 68 3.11 9.75 -3.85
C PRO A 68 3.67 9.15 -5.14
N ARG A 69 3.42 9.75 -6.30
CA ARG A 69 3.95 9.33 -7.61
C ARG A 69 5.24 10.05 -8.00
N SER A 70 5.65 11.04 -7.21
CA SER A 70 6.80 11.87 -7.55
C SER A 70 8.14 11.23 -7.19
N TYR A 71 9.17 11.63 -7.93
CA TYR A 71 10.58 11.29 -7.69
C TYR A 71 11.33 12.53 -7.19
N GLY A 72 12.48 12.29 -6.54
CA GLY A 72 13.37 13.33 -6.03
C GLY A 72 13.63 13.19 -4.53
N SER A 73 14.24 14.22 -3.94
CA SER A 73 14.54 14.23 -2.52
C SER A 73 13.25 14.17 -1.70
N SER A 74 13.22 13.26 -0.71
CA SER A 74 12.07 13.07 0.18
C SER A 74 10.78 12.64 -0.51
N ARG A 75 10.87 12.01 -1.70
CA ARG A 75 9.69 11.56 -2.46
C ARG A 75 9.51 10.05 -2.44
N ALA A 76 8.25 9.63 -2.46
CA ALA A 76 7.85 8.25 -2.29
C ALA A 76 8.52 7.32 -3.31
N GLN A 77 8.51 7.65 -4.61
CA GLN A 77 9.05 6.74 -5.63
C GLN A 77 10.56 6.54 -5.52
N SER A 78 11.30 7.60 -5.18
CA SER A 78 12.75 7.51 -4.95
C SER A 78 13.06 6.63 -3.73
N ASN A 79 12.31 6.78 -2.65
CA ASN A 79 12.54 6.04 -1.41
C ASN A 79 12.05 4.58 -1.51
N ILE A 80 10.96 4.31 -2.23
CA ILE A 80 10.50 2.96 -2.57
C ILE A 80 11.58 2.25 -3.40
N ALA A 81 12.04 2.88 -4.49
CA ALA A 81 13.09 2.30 -5.33
C ALA A 81 14.36 1.99 -4.53
N THR A 82 14.78 2.91 -3.66
CA THR A 82 15.96 2.76 -2.80
C THR A 82 15.78 1.62 -1.80
N GLY A 83 14.69 1.63 -1.04
CA GLY A 83 14.44 0.64 0.01
C GLY A 83 14.28 -0.77 -0.56
N LEU A 84 13.48 -0.93 -1.62
CA LEU A 84 13.30 -2.25 -2.23
C LEU A 84 14.59 -2.76 -2.88
N THR A 85 15.43 -1.87 -3.42
CA THR A 85 16.74 -2.28 -3.98
C THR A 85 17.68 -2.77 -2.89
N ASN A 86 17.73 -2.07 -1.76
CA ASN A 86 18.65 -2.39 -0.68
C ASN A 86 18.26 -3.66 0.09
N TYR A 87 16.95 -3.91 0.25
CA TYR A 87 16.48 -4.95 1.17
C TYR A 87 15.77 -6.12 0.50
N CYS A 88 15.26 -5.96 -0.73
CA CYS A 88 14.35 -6.95 -1.34
C CYS A 88 14.93 -7.61 -2.60
N LYS A 89 16.24 -7.54 -2.83
CA LYS A 89 16.94 -8.20 -3.94
C LYS A 89 17.89 -9.29 -3.43
N GLY A 90 18.41 -10.10 -4.35
CA GLY A 90 19.32 -11.19 -4.03
C GLY A 90 18.61 -12.34 -3.32
N SER A 91 19.20 -12.87 -2.25
CA SER A 91 18.60 -13.94 -1.45
C SER A 91 17.53 -13.45 -0.46
N ASN A 92 17.42 -12.15 -0.24
CA ASN A 92 16.43 -11.59 0.67
C ASN A 92 15.04 -11.62 0.06
N SER A 93 14.01 -11.71 0.90
CA SER A 93 12.61 -11.57 0.50
C SER A 93 11.94 -10.46 1.30
N CYS A 94 10.90 -9.85 0.73
CA CYS A 94 10.13 -8.82 1.39
C CYS A 94 8.63 -9.13 1.34
N LYS A 95 7.97 -8.93 2.48
CA LYS A 95 6.52 -8.66 2.52
C LYS A 95 6.34 -7.17 2.74
N ILE A 96 5.44 -6.55 1.98
CA ILE A 96 5.18 -5.11 2.06
C ILE A 96 3.88 -4.91 2.84
N VAL A 97 3.89 -3.96 3.75
CA VAL A 97 2.72 -3.43 4.45
C VAL A 97 2.66 -1.95 4.09
N CYS A 98 1.55 -1.53 3.51
CA CYS A 98 1.31 -0.14 3.19
C CYS A 98 0.05 0.34 3.90
N HIS A 99 -0.04 1.65 4.12
CA HIS A 99 -1.23 2.26 4.67
C HIS A 99 -1.65 3.46 3.84
N SER A 100 -2.96 3.64 3.59
CA SER A 100 -3.49 4.86 2.97
C SER A 100 -2.81 5.15 1.62
N ALA A 101 -2.33 6.38 1.41
CA ALA A 101 -1.58 6.80 0.22
C ALA A 101 -0.24 6.06 0.00
N GLY A 102 0.27 5.35 1.00
CA GLY A 102 1.46 4.50 0.85
C GLY A 102 1.18 3.29 -0.04
N CYS A 103 -0.07 2.81 -0.02
CA CYS A 103 -0.53 1.76 -0.92
C CYS A 103 -0.60 2.25 -2.36
N TYR A 104 -1.12 3.46 -2.54
CA TYR A 104 -1.08 4.13 -3.82
C TYR A 104 0.35 4.30 -4.34
N ALA A 105 1.30 4.69 -3.47
CA ALA A 105 2.70 4.85 -3.86
C ALA A 105 3.35 3.54 -4.34
N ILE A 106 3.17 2.43 -3.62
CA ILE A 106 3.78 1.14 -4.01
C ILE A 106 3.09 0.52 -5.22
N GLU A 107 1.77 0.63 -5.33
CA GLU A 107 1.03 0.13 -6.49
C GLU A 107 1.42 0.91 -7.76
N TYR A 108 1.56 2.23 -7.66
CA TYR A 108 2.10 3.06 -8.75
C TYR A 108 3.51 2.63 -9.15
N TRP A 109 4.39 2.37 -8.17
CA TRP A 109 5.75 1.91 -8.45
C TRP A 109 5.75 0.57 -9.19
N LEU A 110 4.97 -0.41 -8.70
CA LEU A 110 4.84 -1.74 -9.30
C LEU A 110 4.31 -1.66 -10.75
N SER A 111 3.27 -0.85 -10.99
CA SER A 111 2.70 -0.68 -12.32
C SER A 111 3.67 -0.04 -13.31
N ASN A 112 4.65 0.72 -12.84
CA ASN A 112 5.61 1.45 -13.68
C ASN A 112 7.00 0.80 -13.74
N LEU A 113 7.16 -0.41 -13.21
CA LEU A 113 8.43 -1.18 -13.27
C LEU A 113 8.88 -1.52 -14.71
N GLY A 114 7.96 -1.54 -15.67
CA GLY A 114 8.21 -1.97 -17.05
C GLY A 114 8.43 -3.48 -17.22
N SER A 115 8.28 -4.28 -16.16
CA SER A 115 8.27 -5.75 -16.16
C SER A 115 7.73 -6.25 -14.81
N THR A 116 7.76 -7.57 -14.56
CA THR A 116 7.46 -8.09 -13.22
C THR A 116 8.55 -7.72 -12.23
N ALA A 117 8.20 -7.60 -10.95
CA ALA A 117 9.15 -7.37 -9.87
C ALA A 117 10.24 -8.44 -9.83
N SER A 118 9.86 -9.71 -10.05
CA SER A 118 10.79 -10.84 -10.13
C SER A 118 11.79 -10.72 -11.29
N ALA A 119 11.33 -10.34 -12.49
CA ALA A 119 12.21 -10.13 -13.64
C ALA A 119 13.18 -8.96 -13.43
N LYS A 120 12.84 -7.99 -12.58
CA LYS A 120 13.72 -6.91 -12.14
C LYS A 120 14.63 -7.28 -10.95
N GLY A 121 14.57 -8.55 -10.51
CA GLY A 121 15.40 -9.11 -9.45
C GLY A 121 14.91 -8.79 -8.03
N PHE A 122 13.64 -8.38 -7.87
CA PHE A 122 13.03 -8.22 -6.56
C PHE A 122 12.30 -9.49 -6.14
N ASN A 123 12.45 -9.87 -4.87
CA ASN A 123 11.74 -10.97 -4.24
C ASN A 123 10.64 -10.42 -3.32
N LEU A 124 9.55 -9.95 -3.95
CA LEU A 124 8.38 -9.42 -3.26
C LEU A 124 7.31 -10.51 -3.17
N THR A 125 6.90 -10.84 -1.95
CA THR A 125 5.99 -11.97 -1.70
C THR A 125 4.52 -11.55 -1.73
N LYS A 126 4.20 -10.41 -1.11
CA LYS A 126 2.86 -9.81 -1.09
C LYS A 126 2.94 -8.33 -0.72
N VAL A 127 1.90 -7.60 -1.09
CA VAL A 127 1.53 -6.31 -0.46
C VAL A 127 0.30 -6.57 0.41
N THR A 128 0.38 -6.24 1.71
CA THR A 128 -0.76 -6.10 2.61
C THR A 128 -1.15 -4.62 2.61
N ALA A 129 -2.32 -4.31 2.07
CA ALA A 129 -2.78 -2.95 1.82
C ALA A 129 -3.83 -2.53 2.85
N LEU A 130 -3.42 -1.77 3.86
CA LEU A 130 -4.28 -1.28 4.93
C LEU A 130 -4.97 0.01 4.46
N ALA A 131 -6.29 -0.03 4.30
CA ALA A 131 -7.07 1.12 3.85
C ALA A 131 -6.49 1.82 2.61
N ALA A 132 -6.27 1.05 1.53
CA ALA A 132 -5.59 1.53 0.35
C ALA A 132 -6.31 2.71 -0.32
N ALA A 133 -5.62 3.84 -0.48
CA ALA A 133 -6.17 5.02 -1.16
C ALA A 133 -5.85 5.04 -2.68
N SER A 134 -5.57 3.88 -3.27
CA SER A 134 -5.13 3.74 -4.67
C SER A 134 -6.23 4.11 -5.67
N GLY A 135 -7.50 3.88 -5.32
CA GLY A 135 -8.65 4.39 -6.09
C GLY A 135 -9.01 5.86 -5.79
N GLY A 136 -8.26 6.53 -4.92
CA GLY A 136 -8.54 7.88 -4.42
C GLY A 136 -9.59 7.90 -3.31
N SER A 137 -10.01 9.10 -2.94
CA SER A 137 -11.00 9.36 -1.88
C SER A 137 -11.97 10.45 -2.28
N GLU A 138 -13.25 10.25 -2.01
CA GLU A 138 -14.28 11.25 -2.20
C GLU A 138 -14.10 12.45 -1.26
N LEU A 139 -13.40 12.32 -0.13
CA LEU A 139 -13.02 13.48 0.68
C LEU A 139 -12.14 14.44 -0.11
N ALA A 140 -11.17 13.91 -0.85
CA ALA A 140 -10.35 14.73 -1.75
C ALA A 140 -11.19 15.34 -2.89
N ASN A 141 -12.25 14.67 -3.32
CA ASN A 141 -13.15 15.10 -4.40
C ASN A 141 -14.17 16.18 -3.94
N ALA A 142 -14.76 16.04 -2.76
CA ALA A 142 -15.77 16.95 -2.20
C ALA A 142 -15.17 18.24 -1.67
N LEU A 143 -13.89 18.23 -1.29
CA LEU A 143 -13.18 19.40 -0.79
C LEU A 143 -12.50 20.20 -1.90
N ASN A 144 -12.96 20.03 -3.16
CA ASN A 144 -12.53 20.78 -4.35
C ASN A 144 -12.63 22.31 -4.22
N GLY A 145 -13.29 22.82 -3.17
CA GLY A 145 -13.61 24.24 -3.03
C GLY A 145 -12.74 25.11 -2.11
N ILE A 146 -12.13 24.62 -1.02
CA ILE A 146 -11.52 25.57 -0.04
C ILE A 146 -10.44 25.03 0.93
N THR A 147 -10.28 23.71 1.13
CA THR A 147 -9.36 23.22 2.20
C THR A 147 -8.58 21.94 1.88
N PHE A 148 -9.04 21.06 0.99
CA PHE A 148 -8.39 19.74 0.76
C PHE A 148 -8.31 19.33 -0.72
N GLY A 149 -8.97 20.03 -1.65
CA GLY A 149 -8.87 19.80 -3.11
C GLY A 149 -7.81 20.69 -3.78
N PHE A 150 -8.19 21.55 -4.74
CA PHE A 150 -7.24 22.43 -5.47
C PHE A 150 -6.40 23.37 -4.58
N GLY A 151 -6.86 23.68 -3.36
CA GLY A 151 -6.10 24.41 -2.33
C GLY A 151 -5.29 23.53 -1.38
N GLY A 152 -5.46 22.21 -1.43
CA GLY A 152 -4.68 21.24 -0.66
C GLY A 152 -3.26 21.05 -1.22
N ASN A 153 -2.44 20.28 -0.51
CA ASN A 153 -1.08 20.00 -0.93
C ASN A 153 -1.05 18.98 -2.08
N ALA A 154 0.14 18.63 -2.56
CA ALA A 154 0.30 17.73 -3.70
C ALA A 154 -0.23 16.30 -3.40
N MET A 155 -0.15 15.85 -2.14
CA MET A 155 -0.76 14.59 -1.70
C MET A 155 -2.27 14.61 -1.91
N ASP A 156 -2.97 15.64 -1.43
CA ASP A 156 -4.44 15.67 -1.49
C ASP A 156 -4.95 15.69 -2.93
N LYS A 157 -4.29 16.47 -3.80
CA LYS A 157 -4.58 16.52 -5.25
C LYS A 157 -4.38 15.18 -5.95
N SER A 158 -3.40 14.40 -5.51
CA SER A 158 -3.12 13.08 -6.07
C SER A 158 -4.18 12.04 -5.70
N LEU A 159 -4.88 12.24 -4.58
CA LEU A 159 -5.88 11.33 -4.01
C LEU A 159 -7.31 11.63 -4.49
N ILE A 160 -7.51 12.66 -5.31
CA ILE A 160 -8.79 12.87 -6.01
C ILE A 160 -9.11 11.60 -6.80
N VAL A 161 -10.35 11.10 -6.70
CA VAL A 161 -10.78 9.81 -7.29
C VAL A 161 -10.43 9.72 -8.78
N THR A 162 -10.69 10.76 -9.56
CA THR A 162 -10.36 10.77 -10.99
C THR A 162 -8.85 10.76 -11.23
N THR A 163 -8.07 11.52 -10.45
CA THR A 163 -6.61 11.57 -10.52
C THR A 163 -5.98 10.23 -10.19
N ALA A 164 -6.35 9.62 -9.06
CA ALA A 164 -5.76 8.37 -8.57
C ALA A 164 -6.09 7.18 -9.49
N ARG A 165 -7.34 7.10 -9.96
CA ARG A 165 -7.78 6.03 -10.86
C ARG A 165 -7.15 6.16 -12.26
N GLY A 166 -6.88 7.38 -12.71
CA GLY A 166 -6.21 7.65 -13.99
C GLY A 166 -4.68 7.64 -13.94
N ALA A 167 -4.07 7.47 -12.77
CA ALA A 167 -2.64 7.66 -12.61
C ALA A 167 -1.76 6.51 -13.13
N PHE A 168 -2.27 5.28 -13.13
CA PHE A 168 -1.53 4.10 -13.56
C PHE A 168 -2.49 2.96 -13.93
N ASN A 169 -1.96 1.89 -14.54
CA ASN A 169 -2.74 0.70 -14.82
C ASN A 169 -2.86 -0.16 -13.56
N HIS A 170 -3.98 -0.02 -12.84
CA HIS A 170 -4.28 -0.80 -11.63
C HIS A 170 -4.26 -2.32 -11.82
N ASN A 171 -4.44 -2.84 -13.04
CA ASN A 171 -4.32 -4.28 -13.29
C ASN A 171 -2.86 -4.76 -13.37
N ASN A 172 -1.90 -3.84 -13.42
CA ASN A 172 -0.48 -4.16 -13.46
C ASN A 172 0.13 -4.02 -12.06
N THR A 173 0.17 -5.12 -11.32
CA THR A 173 0.79 -5.16 -9.98
C THR A 173 2.26 -5.59 -10.02
N GLY A 174 2.90 -5.60 -11.20
CA GLY A 174 4.25 -6.14 -11.37
C GLY A 174 4.36 -7.62 -11.02
N GLY A 175 3.24 -8.37 -11.06
CA GLY A 175 3.16 -9.77 -10.66
C GLY A 175 3.11 -10.01 -9.15
N VAL A 176 2.97 -8.96 -8.33
CA VAL A 176 2.86 -9.07 -6.86
C VAL A 176 1.40 -9.03 -6.45
N ALA A 177 0.95 -9.93 -5.58
CA ALA A 177 -0.42 -9.90 -5.08
C ALA A 177 -0.65 -8.76 -4.09
N VAL A 178 -1.69 -7.96 -4.30
CA VAL A 178 -2.11 -6.88 -3.41
C VAL A 178 -3.33 -7.32 -2.59
N ASN A 179 -3.12 -7.53 -1.31
CA ASN A 179 -4.10 -8.06 -0.37
C ASN A 179 -4.68 -6.93 0.48
N HIS A 180 -5.92 -6.56 0.20
CA HIS A 180 -6.60 -5.43 0.80
C HIS A 180 -7.21 -5.77 2.16
N VAL A 181 -6.99 -4.88 3.11
CA VAL A 181 -7.54 -4.89 4.47
C VAL A 181 -8.33 -3.58 4.62
N PRO A 182 -9.64 -3.57 4.33
CA PRO A 182 -10.47 -2.37 4.43
C PRO A 182 -11.06 -2.19 5.84
N GLY A 183 -11.27 -0.93 6.21
CA GLY A 183 -12.00 -0.53 7.42
C GLY A 183 -13.40 -0.04 7.08
N TYR A 184 -14.37 -0.22 7.98
CA TYR A 184 -15.75 0.25 7.79
C TYR A 184 -16.33 1.02 8.97
N LYS A 185 -15.47 1.52 9.86
CA LYS A 185 -15.93 2.38 10.96
C LYS A 185 -16.04 3.83 10.48
N GLY A 186 -16.97 4.07 9.56
CA GLY A 186 -17.30 5.41 9.07
C GLY A 186 -17.79 6.32 10.20
N MET A 187 -17.81 7.63 9.94
CA MET A 187 -18.33 8.64 10.87
C MET A 187 -19.50 9.38 10.25
N PHE A 188 -20.53 9.66 11.05
CA PHE A 188 -21.67 10.49 10.66
C PHE A 188 -21.17 11.84 10.11
N GLY A 189 -21.43 12.11 8.82
CA GLY A 189 -20.94 13.29 8.09
C GLY A 189 -19.97 12.96 6.94
N ALA A 190 -18.90 12.20 7.18
CA ALA A 190 -17.98 11.78 6.12
C ALA A 190 -18.60 10.73 5.19
N SER A 191 -19.40 9.80 5.75
CA SER A 191 -20.16 8.80 4.99
C SER A 191 -21.32 9.39 4.16
N VAL A 192 -21.59 10.70 4.26
CA VAL A 192 -22.51 11.40 3.33
C VAL A 192 -21.82 11.70 1.99
N ILE A 193 -20.49 11.82 2.03
CA ILE A 193 -19.64 12.12 0.87
C ILE A 193 -19.03 10.83 0.30
N LEU A 194 -18.69 9.89 1.18
CA LEU A 194 -18.13 8.59 0.83
C LEU A 194 -19.26 7.61 0.51
N PRO A 195 -19.33 7.05 -0.72
CA PRO A 195 -20.39 6.13 -1.08
C PRO A 195 -20.13 4.75 -0.47
N GLY A 196 -21.11 4.23 0.28
CA GLY A 196 -21.07 2.88 0.83
C GLY A 196 -20.31 2.80 2.14
N GLU A 197 -19.73 1.63 2.42
CA GLU A 197 -18.91 1.42 3.61
C GLU A 197 -17.55 2.11 3.44
N ASP A 198 -17.08 2.73 4.52
CA ASP A 198 -15.88 3.55 4.54
C ASP A 198 -15.22 3.57 5.92
N ASP A 199 -13.94 3.93 5.95
CA ASP A 199 -13.16 4.02 7.18
C ASP A 199 -12.97 5.45 7.70
N TYR A 200 -13.86 6.38 7.35
CA TYR A 200 -13.77 7.85 7.53
C TYR A 200 -12.94 8.60 6.48
N ALA A 201 -12.02 7.94 5.77
CA ALA A 201 -11.18 8.59 4.76
C ALA A 201 -11.28 7.95 3.37
N VAL A 202 -11.50 6.64 3.30
CA VAL A 202 -11.46 5.87 2.05
C VAL A 202 -12.65 4.91 2.01
N ALA A 203 -13.44 5.02 0.94
CA ALA A 203 -14.56 4.13 0.69
C ALA A 203 -14.10 2.79 0.07
N TYR A 204 -14.95 1.77 0.19
CA TYR A 204 -14.67 0.39 -0.25
C TYR A 204 -14.25 0.25 -1.71
N HIS A 205 -14.80 1.06 -2.61
CA HIS A 205 -14.42 0.98 -4.02
C HIS A 205 -12.92 1.24 -4.25
N SER A 206 -12.30 2.06 -3.38
CA SER A 206 -10.87 2.34 -3.37
C SER A 206 -10.09 1.34 -2.53
N SER A 207 -10.50 1.13 -1.28
CA SER A 207 -9.78 0.27 -0.33
C SER A 207 -9.83 -1.22 -0.67
N CYS A 208 -10.67 -1.61 -1.65
CA CYS A 208 -10.75 -2.96 -2.20
C CYS A 208 -10.36 -3.05 -3.68
N ALA A 209 -9.84 -1.97 -4.27
CA ALA A 209 -9.40 -1.89 -5.67
C ALA A 209 -10.46 -2.35 -6.68
N TYR A 210 -11.68 -1.82 -6.58
CA TYR A 210 -12.68 -2.00 -7.63
C TYR A 210 -12.45 -1.00 -8.75
N ASN A 211 -12.87 -1.36 -9.97
CA ASN A 211 -12.64 -0.62 -11.21
C ASN A 211 -13.49 0.65 -11.40
N ARG A 212 -14.38 0.95 -10.44
CA ARG A 212 -15.23 2.14 -10.47
C ARG A 212 -15.63 2.53 -9.05
N ALA A 213 -15.88 3.82 -8.86
CA ALA A 213 -16.43 4.35 -7.62
C ALA A 213 -17.92 4.00 -7.46
N GLY A 214 -18.35 3.85 -6.21
CA GLY A 214 -19.75 3.64 -5.86
C GLY A 214 -19.98 2.99 -4.49
N GLY A 215 -21.25 2.79 -4.16
CA GLY A 215 -21.74 2.53 -2.80
C GLY A 215 -21.60 1.10 -2.33
N LEU A 216 -20.37 0.57 -2.33
CA LEU A 216 -20.08 -0.82 -1.98
C LEU A 216 -20.22 -1.08 -0.48
N ASN A 217 -20.86 -2.19 -0.12
CA ASN A 217 -20.94 -2.66 1.27
C ASN A 217 -20.08 -3.89 1.57
N LYS A 218 -19.39 -4.43 0.55
CA LYS A 218 -18.55 -5.61 0.67
C LYS A 218 -17.25 -5.47 -0.12
N CYS A 219 -16.19 -5.99 0.48
CA CYS A 219 -14.89 -6.19 -0.13
C CYS A 219 -14.74 -7.66 -0.55
N GLN A 220 -14.91 -7.97 -1.82
CA GLN A 220 -14.80 -9.33 -2.34
C GLN A 220 -14.41 -9.27 -3.81
N ALA A 221 -14.39 -10.42 -4.47
CA ALA A 221 -14.30 -10.48 -5.92
C ALA A 221 -15.46 -9.70 -6.56
N SER A 222 -15.47 -9.60 -7.90
CA SER A 222 -16.48 -8.83 -8.63
C SER A 222 -17.91 -9.09 -8.16
N LEU A 223 -18.68 -8.02 -7.93
CA LEU A 223 -20.05 -8.09 -7.42
C LEU A 223 -20.99 -7.16 -8.18
N THR A 224 -22.25 -7.56 -8.26
CA THR A 224 -23.34 -6.75 -8.81
C THR A 224 -24.34 -6.44 -7.70
N GLN A 225 -24.69 -5.16 -7.55
CA GLN A 225 -25.66 -4.71 -6.56
C GLN A 225 -26.60 -3.63 -7.13
N TYR A 226 -27.81 -3.52 -6.58
CA TYR A 226 -28.75 -2.47 -6.94
C TYR A 226 -28.41 -1.18 -6.21
N GLU A 227 -28.29 -0.07 -6.95
CA GLU A 227 -28.01 1.25 -6.38
C GLU A 227 -29.02 2.28 -6.86
N GLY A 228 -29.42 3.18 -5.95
CA GLY A 228 -30.40 4.23 -6.17
C GLY A 228 -31.75 3.92 -5.51
N LEU A 229 -32.63 4.92 -5.52
CA LEU A 229 -33.99 4.78 -5.00
C LEU A 229 -34.87 4.08 -6.03
N TRP A 230 -35.63 3.08 -5.61
CA TRP A 230 -36.63 2.47 -6.48
C TRP A 230 -37.70 3.51 -6.86
N PRO A 231 -38.13 3.59 -8.13
CA PRO A 231 -37.79 2.72 -9.26
C PRO A 231 -36.61 3.20 -10.13
N PHE A 232 -35.94 4.30 -9.75
CA PHE A 232 -34.89 4.96 -10.56
C PHE A 232 -33.50 4.32 -10.42
N GLY A 233 -33.33 3.40 -9.48
CA GLY A 233 -32.06 2.68 -9.30
C GLY A 233 -31.79 1.65 -10.40
N SER A 234 -30.54 1.21 -10.48
CA SER A 234 -30.10 0.21 -11.46
C SER A 234 -29.07 -0.74 -10.86
N ASN A 235 -28.96 -1.92 -11.45
CA ASN A 235 -27.88 -2.85 -11.11
C ASN A 235 -26.54 -2.30 -11.61
N LYS A 236 -25.56 -2.32 -10.72
CA LYS A 236 -24.22 -1.81 -10.90
C LYS A 236 -23.22 -2.94 -10.63
N THR A 237 -22.37 -3.23 -11.61
CA THR A 237 -21.31 -4.26 -11.49
C THR A 237 -19.98 -3.59 -11.18
N TYR A 238 -19.32 -4.05 -10.14
CA TYR A 238 -17.98 -3.65 -9.71
C TYR A 238 -17.03 -4.80 -9.97
N ASN A 239 -16.00 -4.57 -10.78
CA ASN A 239 -14.96 -5.57 -11.01
C ASN A 239 -13.73 -5.23 -10.17
N GLN A 240 -13.23 -6.19 -9.39
CA GLN A 240 -11.95 -6.02 -8.71
C GLN A 240 -10.82 -6.04 -9.76
N TYR A 241 -9.86 -5.12 -9.66
CA TYR A 241 -8.70 -5.10 -10.56
C TYR A 241 -7.91 -6.41 -10.43
N SER A 242 -7.34 -6.87 -11.55
CA SER A 242 -6.52 -8.07 -11.58
C SER A 242 -5.30 -7.93 -10.67
N GLY A 243 -4.95 -8.98 -9.93
CA GLY A 243 -3.83 -8.96 -8.97
C GLY A 243 -4.16 -8.36 -7.62
N HIS A 244 -5.38 -7.84 -7.44
CA HIS A 244 -5.91 -7.40 -6.16
C HIS A 244 -6.87 -8.42 -5.58
N TYR A 245 -6.78 -8.60 -4.26
CA TYR A 245 -7.55 -9.59 -3.53
C TYR A 245 -7.99 -8.99 -2.20
N ARG A 246 -9.13 -9.42 -1.68
CA ARG A 246 -9.38 -9.28 -0.24
C ARG A 246 -8.35 -10.11 0.52
N ALA A 247 -7.72 -9.53 1.54
CA ALA A 247 -6.84 -10.29 2.42
C ALA A 247 -7.60 -11.49 3.03
N PRO A 248 -7.02 -12.72 3.02
CA PRO A 248 -7.68 -13.89 3.60
C PRO A 248 -7.96 -13.77 5.09
N SER A 249 -7.24 -12.89 5.78
CA SER A 249 -7.36 -12.63 7.22
C SER A 249 -8.54 -11.73 7.60
N VAL A 250 -9.35 -11.27 6.64
CA VAL A 250 -10.55 -10.47 6.87
C VAL A 250 -11.77 -11.03 6.16
N SER A 251 -12.95 -10.82 6.75
CA SER A 251 -14.23 -11.17 6.14
C SER A 251 -14.55 -10.25 4.96
N SER A 252 -15.57 -10.58 4.18
CA SER A 252 -16.06 -9.71 3.10
C SER A 252 -16.57 -8.35 3.57
N THR A 253 -16.79 -8.18 4.88
CA THR A 253 -17.20 -6.91 5.50
C THR A 253 -16.02 -6.13 6.05
N GLY A 254 -14.76 -6.56 5.87
CA GLY A 254 -13.61 -5.83 6.40
C GLY A 254 -13.51 -5.81 7.94
N LEU A 255 -12.79 -4.82 8.47
CA LEU A 255 -12.56 -4.63 9.90
C LEU A 255 -13.34 -3.42 10.42
N TYR A 256 -13.95 -3.53 11.60
CA TYR A 256 -14.64 -2.40 12.24
C TYR A 256 -13.64 -1.45 12.89
N LEU A 257 -12.81 -0.83 12.06
CA LEU A 257 -11.75 0.09 12.41
C LEU A 257 -11.84 1.31 11.49
N ASP A 258 -11.51 2.48 12.02
CA ASP A 258 -11.37 3.70 11.23
C ASP A 258 -9.98 3.74 10.56
N HIS A 259 -9.77 4.74 9.70
CA HIS A 259 -8.55 4.91 8.91
C HIS A 259 -7.29 5.03 9.78
N GLY A 260 -7.39 5.61 10.98
CA GLY A 260 -6.26 5.72 11.88
C GLY A 260 -5.96 4.40 12.60
N GLN A 261 -7.02 3.69 12.99
CA GLN A 261 -6.96 2.42 13.71
C GLN A 261 -6.44 1.28 12.83
N ILE A 262 -6.88 1.20 11.58
CA ILE A 262 -6.50 0.09 10.69
C ILE A 262 -5.00 0.03 10.39
N LYS A 263 -4.29 1.17 10.50
CA LYS A 263 -2.83 1.25 10.43
C LYS A 263 -2.12 0.26 11.36
N THR A 264 -2.74 -0.11 12.49
CA THR A 264 -2.14 -1.03 13.46
C THR A 264 -2.19 -2.50 13.05
N GLU A 265 -2.89 -2.82 11.96
CA GLU A 265 -3.12 -4.19 11.48
C GLU A 265 -1.99 -4.71 10.57
N GLY A 266 -0.81 -4.09 10.61
CA GLY A 266 0.32 -4.41 9.76
C GLY A 266 0.94 -5.80 9.96
N TRP A 267 0.49 -6.58 10.94
CA TRP A 267 0.95 -7.95 11.18
C TRP A 267 0.32 -9.00 10.25
N ARG A 268 -0.77 -8.64 9.55
CA ARG A 268 -1.60 -9.55 8.74
C ARG A 268 -0.97 -10.02 7.42
#